data_AF-A0A1G8HVW3-F1
#
_entry.id   AF-A0A1G8HVW3-F1
#
_cell.length_a   1.000
_cell.length_b   1.000
_cell.length_c   1.000
_cell.angle_alpha   90.00
_cell.angle_beta   90.00
_cell.angle_gamma   90.00
#
_symmetry.space_group_name_H-M   'P 1'
#
loop_
_entity.id
_entity.type
_entity.pdbx_description
1 polymer ?
#
loop_
_entity_poly.entity_id
_entity_poly.type
_entity_poly.pdbx_seq_one_letter_code
_entity_poly.pdbx_strand_id
1 'polypeptide(L)' 'MKIHLIIFGVLIAGFIIFNIFLQSGDDRTDTAVNIIYASILFGYISFMAYSLLKKMKK' A
#
# COMPACT_ATOMS: atom_id res chain seq x y z
N MET A 1 -13.80 8.68 -3.09
CA MET A 1 -12.46 9.26 -3.31
C MET A 1 -11.80 9.64 -2.00
N LYS A 2 -12.37 10.54 -1.19
CA LYS A 2 -11.81 10.91 0.14
C LYS A 2 -11.55 9.70 1.06
N ILE A 3 -12.50 8.76 1.13
CA ILE A 3 -12.35 7.56 1.98
C ILE A 3 -11.24 6.61 1.51
N HIS A 4 -11.02 6.48 0.19
CA HIS A 4 -9.96 5.61 -0.35
C HIS A 4 -8.58 6.19 -0.10
N LEU A 5 -8.45 7.51 -0.13
CA LEU A 5 -7.21 8.21 0.27
C LEU A 5 -6.89 8.01 1.75
N ILE A 6 -7.92 8.03 2.61
CA ILE A 6 -7.75 7.75 4.04
C ILE A 6 -7.34 6.28 4.26
N ILE A 7 -8.03 5.33 3.62
CA ILE A 7 -7.70 3.90 3.69
C ILE A 7 -6.27 3.65 3.19
N PHE A 8 -5.89 4.30 2.08
CA PHE A 8 -4.54 4.20 1.53
C PHE A 8 -3.48 4.78 2.47
N GLY A 9 -3.74 5.93 3.10
CA GLY A 9 -2.88 6.51 4.12
C GLY A 9 -2.71 5.60 5.34
N VAL A 10 -3.78 4.93 5.79
CA VAL A 10 -3.73 3.94 6.87
C VAL A 10 -2.92 2.70 6.47
N LEU A 11 -3.06 2.22 5.23
CA LEU A 11 -2.23 1.12 4.71
C LEU A 11 -0.74 1.47 4.71
N ILE A 12 -0.39 2.68 4.28
CA ILE A 12 1.00 3.17 4.28
C ILE A 12 1.52 3.29 5.72
N ALA A 13 0.74 3.89 6.62
CA ALA A 13 1.12 4.03 8.01
C ALA A 13 1.35 2.65 8.68
N GLY A 14 0.47 1.68 8.41
CA GLY A 14 0.64 0.30 8.87
C GLY A 14 1.92 -0.35 8.32
N PHE A 15 2.23 -0.16 7.03
CA PHE A 15 3.46 -0.65 6.42
C PHE A 15 4.72 -0.06 7.06
N ILE A 16 4.75 1.26 7.26
CA ILE A 16 5.87 1.97 7.88
C ILE A 16 6.07 1.50 9.32
N ILE A 17 4.99 1.37 10.10
CA ILE A 17 5.08 0.87 11.48
C ILE A 17 5.62 -0.56 11.50
N PHE A 18 5.16 -1.43 10.61
CA PHE A 18 5.64 -2.81 10.51
C PHE A 18 7.13 -2.85 10.14
N ASN A 19 7.57 -2.00 9.21
CA ASN A 19 8.96 -1.97 8.78
C ASN A 19 9.91 -1.37 9.82
N ILE A 20 9.46 -0.37 10.61
CA ILE A 20 10.29 0.29 11.64
C ILE A 20 10.34 -0.52 12.95
N PHE A 21 9.21 -1.12 13.38
CA PHE A 21 9.11 -1.76 14.70
C PHE A 21 9.18 -3.29 14.68
N LEU A 22 8.82 -3.94 13.56
CA LEU A 22 8.80 -5.40 13.43
C LEU A 22 9.85 -5.93 12.44
N GLN A 23 10.90 -5.13 12.18
CA GLN A 23 12.02 -5.57 11.36
C GLN A 23 12.61 -6.86 11.93
N SER A 24 12.51 -7.94 11.17
CA SER A 24 12.98 -9.26 11.59
C SER A 24 14.49 -9.34 11.40
N GLY A 25 15.22 -10.02 12.29
CA GLY A 25 16.68 -10.11 12.20
C GLY A 25 17.24 -10.86 10.98
N ASP A 26 16.39 -11.21 10.01
CA ASP A 26 16.74 -11.89 8.75
C ASP A 26 16.33 -11.02 7.55
N ASP A 27 17.34 -10.43 6.89
CA ASP A 27 17.19 -9.51 5.76
C ASP A 27 16.33 -10.08 4.62
N ARG A 28 16.32 -11.40 4.44
CA ARG A 28 15.55 -12.06 3.37
C ARG A 28 14.05 -12.00 3.64
N THR A 29 13.67 -12.14 4.91
CA THR A 29 12.28 -12.13 5.35
C THR A 29 11.73 -10.71 5.26
N ASP A 30 12.49 -9.71 5.70
CA ASP A 30 12.11 -8.29 5.57
C ASP A 30 11.95 -7.86 4.12
N THR A 31 12.86 -8.30 3.25
CA THR A 31 12.79 -8.01 1.81
C THR A 31 11.52 -8.61 1.20
N ALA A 32 11.19 -9.86 1.55
CA ALA A 32 9.97 -10.52 1.07
C ALA A 32 8.71 -9.77 1.55
N VAL A 33 8.66 -9.39 2.82
CA VAL A 33 7.54 -8.62 3.40
C VAL A 33 7.39 -7.27 2.70
N ASN A 34 8.49 -6.56 2.45
CA ASN A 34 8.49 -5.30 1.71
C ASN A 34 7.93 -5.45 0.30
N ILE A 35 8.35 -6.48 -0.43
CA ILE A 35 7.86 -6.73 -1.78
C ILE A 35 6.35 -7.03 -1.77
N ILE A 36 5.87 -7.86 -0.83
CA ILE A 36 4.46 -8.19 -0.70
C ILE A 36 3.64 -6.93 -0.40
N TYR A 37 4.06 -6.14 0.59
CA TYR A 37 3.34 -4.92 0.97
C TYR A 37 3.35 -3.88 -0.16
N ALA A 38 4.50 -3.68 -0.81
CA ALA A 38 4.62 -2.78 -1.96
C ALA A 38 3.69 -3.22 -3.10
N SER A 39 3.59 -4.52 -3.37
CA SER A 39 2.68 -5.07 -4.39
C SER A 39 1.21 -4.80 -4.05
N ILE A 40 0.81 -4.97 -2.78
CA ILE A 40 -0.55 -4.69 -2.31
C ILE A 40 -0.87 -3.19 -2.43
N LEU A 41 0.03 -2.33 -1.95
CA LEU A 41 -0.09 -0.87 -2.06
C LEU A 41 -0.23 -0.45 -3.52
N PHE A 42 0.64 -0.96 -4.38
CA PHE A 42 0.63 -0.63 -5.81
C PHE A 42 -0.65 -1.11 -6.51
N GLY A 43 -1.15 -2.30 -6.16
CA GLY A 43 -2.42 -2.81 -6.64
C GLY A 43 -3.60 -1.91 -6.24
N TYR A 44 -3.61 -1.45 -4.99
CA TYR A 44 -4.65 -0.55 -4.48
C TYR A 44 -4.63 0.82 -5.19
N ILE A 45 -3.44 1.39 -5.42
CA ILE A 45 -3.27 2.63 -6.20
C ILE A 45 -3.78 2.45 -7.62
N SER A 46 -3.41 1.36 -8.28
CA SER A 46 -3.82 1.06 -9.67
C SER A 46 -5.34 0.95 -9.78
N PHE A 47 -5.99 0.27 -8.82
CA PHE A 47 -7.44 0.21 -8.75
C PHE A 47 -8.07 1.59 -8.52
N MET A 48 -7.50 2.40 -7.62
CA MET A 48 -7.96 3.77 -7.39
C MET A 48 -7.86 4.62 -8.66
N ALA A 49 -6.72 4.56 -9.36
CA ALA A 49 -6.50 5.28 -10.60
C ALA A 49 -7.50 4.87 -11.69
N TYR A 50 -7.73 3.56 -11.86
CA TYR A 50 -8.75 3.05 -12.79
C TYR A 50 -10.16 3.54 -12.43
N SER A 51 -10.55 3.45 -11.16
CA SER A 51 -11.86 3.90 -10.67
C SER A 51 -12.05 5.41 -10.84
N LEU A 52 -10.99 6.19 -10.62
CA LEU A 52 -10.98 7.64 -10.84
C LEU A 52 -11.16 7.98 -12.33
N LEU A 53 -10.38 7.36 -13.22
CA LEU A 53 -10.49 7.54 -14.66
C LEU A 53 -11.87 7.13 -15.19
N LYS A 54 -12.43 6.02 -14.70
CA LYS A 54 -13.78 5.58 -15.05
C LYS A 54 -14.86 6.58 -14.61
N LYS A 55 -14.66 7.28 -13.48
CA LYS A 55 -15.56 8.35 -13.02
C LYS A 55 -15.38 9.69 -13.74
N MET A 56 -14.23 9.91 -14.37
CA MET A 56 -13.92 11.14 -15.12
C MET A 56 -14.29 11.04 -16.61
N LYS A 57 -14.43 9.83 -17.16
CA LYS A 57 -15.06 9.64 -18.48
C LYS A 57 -16.54 10.05 -18.39
N LYS A 58 -16.82 11.24 -18.91
CA LYS A 58 -18.15 11.73 -19.25
C LYS A 58 -18.74 10.91 -20.41
#